data_AF-A0A2D0NEK5-F1
#
_entry.id   AF-A0A2D0NEK5-F1
#
_cell.length_a   1.000
_cell.length_b   1.000
_cell.length_c   1.000
_cell.angle_alpha   90.00
_cell.angle_beta   90.00
_cell.angle_gamma   90.00
#
_symmetry.space_group_name_H-M   'P 1'
#
loop_
_entity.id
_entity.type
_entity.pdbx_description
1 polymer ?
#
loop_
_entity_poly.entity_id
_entity_poly.type
_entity_poly.pdbx_seq_one_letter_code
_entity_poly.pdbx_strand_id
1 'polypeptide(L)'
;MSTHVKIGKKEFYVPQSWNKLSLRDVLQCYNIIMSNTGSWISPVELLPFKKLLLVKYLLKLSQTFMEQWEQDCIQEHGKQDGQLVFISELDEVLQIADFLFERLEHNEVAISLTYTNIPYPYLEGKKKNHKKTTRLYGPKSKLENITLYELGYTFQVFEKFIETQEEQYADQLIAALYRPMKPRTKENQRTGYYGDIRMPLYKLDHMVAKRQEITATLPAIVKRIIIFWFASCRQQIIQGYENIFKKPDDSRRHVGNDYGWGGILLGLSDGIANMDQVANRPYADGLIYLSYLEDQRKVVEMWGK
;
A
#
# COMPACT_ATOMS: atom_id res chain seq x y z
N MET A 1 13.22 -12.11 -5.26
CA MET A 1 13.86 -13.32 -4.76
C MET A 1 12.79 -14.18 -4.12
N SER A 2 12.93 -15.50 -4.19
CA SER A 2 12.06 -16.45 -3.50
C SER A 2 12.92 -17.19 -2.50
N THR A 3 12.40 -17.49 -1.32
CA THR A 3 13.11 -18.31 -0.32
C THR A 3 12.77 -19.76 -0.57
N HIS A 4 13.81 -20.59 -0.64
CA HIS A 4 13.68 -22.04 -0.70
C HIS A 4 13.52 -22.57 0.73
N VAL A 5 12.51 -23.39 0.93
CA VAL A 5 12.15 -23.95 2.24
C VAL A 5 11.99 -25.44 2.06
N LYS A 6 12.63 -26.21 2.92
CA LYS A 6 12.53 -27.67 2.94
C LYS A 6 11.91 -28.12 4.26
N ILE A 7 10.82 -28.86 4.16
CA ILE A 7 10.14 -29.47 5.33
C ILE A 7 10.09 -30.97 5.06
N GLY A 8 10.91 -31.73 5.81
CA GLY A 8 11.16 -33.14 5.54
C GLY A 8 11.66 -33.37 4.11
N LYS A 9 10.88 -34.10 3.30
CA LYS A 9 11.19 -34.41 1.90
C LYS A 9 10.55 -33.45 0.89
N LYS A 10 9.74 -32.48 1.34
CA LYS A 10 9.06 -31.53 0.46
C LYS A 10 9.86 -30.24 0.38
N GLU A 11 9.92 -29.70 -0.83
CA GLU A 11 10.58 -28.41 -1.12
C GLU A 11 9.55 -27.40 -1.61
N PHE A 12 9.70 -26.17 -1.15
CA PHE A 12 8.79 -25.08 -1.44
C PHE A 12 9.58 -23.83 -1.82
N TYR A 13 8.98 -22.98 -2.64
CA TYR A 13 9.53 -21.67 -3.02
C TYR A 13 8.51 -20.60 -2.66
N VAL A 14 8.88 -19.74 -1.72
CA VAL A 14 7.97 -18.71 -1.21
C VAL A 14 8.41 -17.32 -1.64
N PRO A 15 7.50 -16.51 -2.23
CA PRO A 15 7.76 -15.11 -2.51
C PRO A 15 8.21 -14.34 -1.26
N GLN A 16 9.13 -13.38 -1.42
CA GLN A 16 9.70 -12.60 -0.33
C GLN A 16 9.20 -11.14 -0.29
N SER A 17 8.12 -10.83 -1.00
CA SER A 17 7.46 -9.53 -0.91
C SER A 17 6.03 -9.59 -1.42
N TRP A 18 5.18 -8.68 -0.96
CA TRP A 18 3.81 -8.51 -1.47
C TRP A 18 3.76 -8.38 -3.00
N ASN A 19 4.73 -7.67 -3.58
CA ASN A 19 4.82 -7.44 -5.02
C ASN A 19 5.14 -8.69 -5.86
N LYS A 20 5.58 -9.79 -5.23
CA LYS A 20 5.87 -11.07 -5.88
C LYS A 20 4.74 -12.09 -5.70
N LEU A 21 3.73 -11.79 -4.88
CA LEU A 21 2.52 -12.59 -4.76
C LEU A 21 1.61 -12.38 -5.97
N SER A 22 0.86 -13.41 -6.35
CA SER A 22 -0.24 -13.23 -7.29
C SER A 22 -1.37 -12.42 -6.64
N LEU A 23 -2.24 -11.77 -7.42
CA LEU A 23 -3.38 -11.02 -6.86
C LEU A 23 -4.26 -11.90 -5.97
N ARG A 24 -4.45 -13.17 -6.35
CA ARG A 24 -5.19 -14.16 -5.55
C ARG A 24 -4.52 -14.36 -4.19
N ASP A 25 -3.21 -14.51 -4.17
CA ASP A 25 -2.46 -14.73 -2.93
C ASP A 25 -2.45 -13.47 -2.06
N VAL A 26 -2.31 -12.27 -2.65
CA VAL A 26 -2.46 -11.00 -1.92
C VAL A 26 -3.82 -10.92 -1.23
N LEU A 27 -4.90 -11.20 -1.97
CA LEU A 27 -6.26 -11.18 -1.43
C LEU A 27 -6.42 -12.15 -0.24
N GLN A 28 -5.90 -13.36 -0.38
CA GLN A 28 -6.03 -14.37 0.67
C GLN A 28 -5.17 -14.06 1.88
N CYS A 29 -3.90 -13.68 1.69
CA CYS A 29 -3.02 -13.27 2.78
C CYS A 29 -3.61 -12.07 3.54
N TYR A 30 -4.08 -11.05 2.82
CA TYR A 30 -4.73 -9.90 3.42
C TYR A 30 -5.99 -10.29 4.20
N ASN A 31 -6.83 -11.17 3.64
CA ASN A 31 -8.03 -11.65 4.32
C ASN A 31 -7.70 -12.46 5.59
N ILE A 32 -6.65 -13.30 5.56
CA ILE A 32 -6.18 -14.02 6.75
C ILE A 32 -5.76 -13.02 7.83
N ILE A 33 -4.91 -12.03 7.49
CA ILE A 33 -4.42 -11.02 8.43
C ILE A 33 -5.58 -10.23 9.03
N MET A 34 -6.49 -9.73 8.19
CA MET A 34 -7.58 -8.83 8.60
C MET A 34 -8.84 -9.53 9.12
N SER A 35 -8.93 -10.86 9.04
CA SER A 35 -10.09 -11.59 9.55
C SER A 35 -10.20 -11.44 11.08
N ASN A 36 -11.41 -11.28 11.59
CA ASN A 36 -11.65 -11.32 13.03
C ASN A 36 -11.57 -12.78 13.50
N THR A 37 -10.42 -13.18 14.03
CA THR A 37 -10.25 -14.45 14.74
C THR A 37 -10.74 -14.19 16.15
N GLY A 38 -11.99 -14.59 16.42
CA GLY A 38 -12.79 -14.13 17.56
C GLY A 38 -12.09 -14.11 18.92
N SER A 39 -12.78 -13.54 19.91
CA SER A 39 -12.24 -13.16 21.24
C SER A 39 -11.66 -14.28 22.11
N TRP A 40 -11.57 -15.51 21.62
CA TRP A 40 -11.06 -16.66 22.36
C TRP A 40 -9.53 -16.84 22.26
N ILE A 41 -8.86 -16.14 21.34
CA ILE A 41 -7.39 -16.13 21.23
C ILE A 41 -6.84 -14.92 21.97
N SER A 42 -5.81 -15.11 22.81
CA SER A 42 -5.16 -13.97 23.47
C SER A 42 -4.42 -13.08 22.46
N PRO A 43 -4.22 -11.78 22.73
CA PRO A 43 -3.48 -10.89 21.84
C PRO A 43 -2.06 -11.39 21.49
N VAL A 44 -1.40 -12.10 22.42
CA VAL A 44 -0.05 -12.64 22.24
C VAL A 44 -0.04 -13.85 21.30
N GLU A 45 -1.09 -14.67 21.31
CA GLU A 45 -1.24 -15.86 20.46
C GLU A 45 -1.78 -15.53 19.07
N LEU A 46 -2.39 -14.36 18.90
CA LEU A 46 -3.04 -13.94 17.67
C LEU A 46 -2.06 -13.95 16.49
N LEU A 47 -0.91 -13.30 16.62
CA LEU A 47 0.05 -13.20 15.52
C LEU A 47 0.65 -14.57 15.13
N PRO A 48 1.15 -15.41 16.05
CA PRO A 48 1.58 -16.77 15.72
C PRO A 48 0.49 -17.57 14.99
N PHE A 49 -0.76 -17.48 15.44
CA PHE A 49 -1.90 -18.14 14.80
C PHE A 49 -2.12 -17.63 13.35
N LYS A 50 -2.07 -16.31 13.14
CA LYS A 50 -2.17 -15.71 11.79
C LYS A 50 -1.02 -16.17 10.89
N LYS A 51 0.22 -16.18 11.39
CA LYS A 51 1.39 -16.68 10.65
C LYS A 51 1.22 -18.14 10.27
N LEU A 52 0.71 -18.98 11.17
CA LEU A 52 0.43 -20.38 10.88
C LEU A 52 -0.57 -20.53 9.72
N LEU A 53 -1.67 -19.77 9.73
CA LEU A 53 -2.64 -19.77 8.63
C LEU A 53 -2.03 -19.30 7.30
N LEU A 54 -1.20 -18.26 7.34
CA LEU A 54 -0.49 -17.73 6.17
C LEU A 54 0.47 -18.77 5.59
N VAL A 55 1.29 -19.40 6.43
CA VAL A 55 2.23 -20.45 6.03
C VAL A 55 1.49 -21.65 5.45
N LYS A 56 0.43 -22.14 6.11
CA LYS A 56 -0.38 -23.25 5.58
C LYS A 56 -0.93 -22.92 4.19
N TYR A 57 -1.37 -21.68 3.97
CA TYR A 57 -1.83 -21.23 2.66
C TYR A 57 -0.70 -21.15 1.63
N LEU A 58 0.39 -20.44 1.93
CA LEU A 58 1.50 -20.17 1.00
C LEU A 58 2.23 -21.46 0.60
N LEU A 59 2.43 -22.37 1.54
CA LEU A 59 3.06 -23.67 1.32
C LEU A 59 2.05 -24.76 0.92
N LYS A 60 0.74 -24.46 0.90
CA LYS A 60 -0.34 -25.43 0.63
C LYS A 60 -0.28 -26.67 1.54
N LEU A 61 0.03 -26.46 2.83
CA LEU A 61 0.11 -27.56 3.80
C LEU A 61 -1.30 -28.02 4.17
N SER A 62 -1.55 -29.32 3.99
CA SER A 62 -2.78 -29.96 4.47
C SER A 62 -2.72 -30.16 5.98
N GLN A 63 -3.89 -30.28 6.61
CA GLN A 63 -3.97 -30.64 8.02
C GLN A 63 -3.28 -31.99 8.32
N THR A 64 -3.50 -32.98 7.46
CA THR A 64 -2.86 -34.30 7.54
C THR A 64 -1.34 -34.25 7.46
N PHE A 65 -0.78 -33.29 6.73
CA PHE A 65 0.68 -33.12 6.66
C PHE A 65 1.23 -32.57 7.97
N MET A 66 0.54 -31.59 8.59
CA MET A 66 0.96 -31.03 9.88
C MET A 66 0.93 -32.10 10.98
N GLU A 67 -0.14 -32.90 11.01
CA GLU A 67 -0.28 -34.01 11.96
C GLU A 67 0.81 -35.06 11.75
N GLN A 68 1.07 -35.46 10.49
CA GLN A 68 2.13 -36.42 10.20
C GLN A 68 3.51 -35.88 10.60
N TRP A 69 3.80 -34.61 10.33
CA TRP A 69 5.07 -33.99 10.68
C TRP A 69 5.29 -33.98 12.20
N GLU A 70 4.27 -33.60 12.98
CA GLU A 70 4.34 -33.69 14.44
C GLU A 70 4.58 -35.13 14.93
N GLN A 71 3.88 -36.11 14.33
CA GLN A 71 4.07 -37.52 14.68
C GLN A 71 5.47 -38.03 14.31
N ASP A 72 6.03 -37.60 13.18
CA ASP A 72 7.38 -37.97 12.76
C ASP A 72 8.42 -37.46 13.78
N CYS A 73 8.31 -36.21 14.23
CA CYS A 73 9.18 -35.66 15.27
C CYS A 73 9.06 -36.43 16.60
N ILE A 74 7.82 -36.79 17.00
CA ILE A 74 7.55 -37.58 18.21
C ILE A 74 8.12 -39.00 18.12
N GLN A 75 8.03 -39.64 16.96
CA GLN A 75 8.56 -40.98 16.74
C GLN A 75 10.10 -41.01 16.80
N GLU A 76 10.75 -39.95 16.28
CA GLU A 76 12.21 -39.88 16.20
C GLU A 76 12.86 -39.47 17.54
N HIS A 77 12.28 -38.51 18.25
CA HIS A 77 12.89 -37.92 19.46
C HIS A 77 12.17 -38.30 20.77
N GLY A 78 11.07 -39.05 20.69
CA GLY A 78 10.22 -39.33 21.85
C GLY A 78 9.18 -38.22 22.11
N LYS A 79 8.24 -38.48 23.02
CA LYS A 79 7.03 -37.64 23.16
C LYS A 79 7.30 -36.19 23.59
N GLN A 80 8.13 -35.97 24.61
CA GLN A 80 8.40 -34.62 25.12
C GLN A 80 9.34 -33.85 24.19
N ASP A 81 10.50 -34.43 23.88
CA ASP A 81 11.50 -33.78 23.03
C ASP A 81 11.00 -33.62 21.60
N GLY A 82 10.28 -34.59 21.04
CA GLY A 82 9.70 -34.49 19.70
C GLY A 82 8.65 -33.38 19.56
N GLN A 83 7.87 -33.10 20.61
CA GLN A 83 6.96 -31.94 20.61
C GLN A 83 7.73 -30.61 20.60
N LEU A 84 8.81 -30.51 21.38
CA LEU A 84 9.66 -29.32 21.38
C LEU A 84 10.37 -29.12 20.04
N VAL A 85 10.87 -30.20 19.44
CA VAL A 85 11.47 -30.19 18.09
C VAL A 85 10.45 -29.71 17.07
N PHE A 86 9.24 -30.28 17.06
CA PHE A 86 8.17 -29.84 16.16
C PHE A 86 7.84 -28.36 16.32
N ILE A 87 7.72 -27.87 17.56
CA ILE A 87 7.45 -26.44 17.83
C ILE A 87 8.60 -25.56 17.33
N SER A 88 9.85 -25.98 17.55
CA SER A 88 11.04 -25.26 17.08
C SER A 88 11.09 -25.19 15.55
N GLU A 89 10.92 -26.32 14.86
CA GLU A 89 10.90 -26.34 13.40
C GLU A 89 9.69 -25.56 12.84
N LEU A 90 8.55 -25.63 13.52
CA LEU A 90 7.38 -24.83 13.15
C LEU A 90 7.68 -23.34 13.25
N ASP A 91 8.31 -22.87 14.33
CA ASP A 91 8.69 -21.46 14.49
C ASP A 91 9.61 -20.98 13.37
N GLU A 92 10.61 -21.77 12.99
CA GLU A 92 11.47 -21.48 11.83
C GLU A 92 10.66 -21.34 10.54
N VAL A 93 9.71 -22.26 10.30
CA VAL A 93 8.82 -22.20 9.14
C VAL A 93 7.87 -20.99 9.22
N LEU A 94 7.44 -20.56 10.41
CA LEU A 94 6.60 -19.37 10.58
C LEU A 94 7.31 -18.08 10.11
N GLN A 95 8.64 -18.03 10.17
CA GLN A 95 9.43 -16.88 9.70
C GLN A 95 9.28 -16.62 8.20
N ILE A 96 8.83 -17.61 7.42
CA ILE A 96 8.51 -17.45 5.99
C ILE A 96 7.47 -16.34 5.76
N ALA A 97 6.55 -16.13 6.69
CA ALA A 97 5.53 -15.11 6.60
C ALA A 97 6.01 -13.71 7.05
N ASP A 98 7.24 -13.58 7.55
CA ASP A 98 7.74 -12.33 8.16
C ASP A 98 7.76 -11.17 7.17
N PHE A 99 7.96 -11.41 5.87
CA PHE A 99 7.93 -10.34 4.86
C PHE A 99 6.56 -9.63 4.75
N LEU A 100 5.50 -10.23 5.28
CA LEU A 100 4.15 -9.65 5.32
C LEU A 100 3.98 -8.67 6.49
N PHE A 101 4.95 -8.61 7.39
CA PHE A 101 4.92 -7.83 8.61
C PHE A 101 6.16 -6.94 8.72
N GLU A 102 6.06 -5.90 9.54
CA GLU A 102 7.19 -5.08 9.95
C GLU A 102 7.20 -5.00 11.47
N ARG A 103 8.41 -5.02 12.05
CA ARG A 103 8.59 -4.82 13.49
C ARG A 103 8.69 -3.33 13.75
N LEU A 104 7.86 -2.83 14.64
CA LEU A 104 7.89 -1.45 15.13
C LEU A 104 8.72 -1.38 16.41
N GLU A 105 8.84 -0.19 16.98
CA GLU A 105 9.42 0.00 18.31
C GLU A 105 8.62 -0.79 19.37
N HIS A 106 9.26 -1.09 20.51
CA HIS A 106 8.63 -1.84 21.61
C HIS A 106 8.14 -3.25 21.27
N ASN A 107 8.72 -3.88 20.23
CA ASN A 107 8.38 -5.24 19.78
C ASN A 107 6.93 -5.39 19.27
N GLU A 108 6.30 -4.27 18.90
CA GLU A 108 5.01 -4.30 18.19
C GLU A 108 5.21 -4.77 16.75
N VAL A 109 4.17 -5.39 16.18
CA VAL A 109 4.21 -5.90 14.81
C VAL A 109 3.04 -5.32 14.03
N ALA A 110 3.35 -4.70 12.89
CA ALA A 110 2.36 -4.18 11.95
C ALA A 110 2.42 -4.96 10.63
N ILE A 111 1.38 -4.79 9.80
CA ILE A 111 1.41 -5.30 8.42
C ILE A 111 2.44 -4.48 7.61
N SER A 112 3.29 -5.17 6.83
CA SER A 112 4.27 -4.51 5.98
C SER A 112 3.57 -3.75 4.84
N LEU A 113 3.79 -2.44 4.78
CA LEU A 113 3.26 -1.55 3.74
C LEU A 113 4.14 -1.51 2.49
N THR A 114 4.43 -2.67 1.89
CA THR A 114 5.35 -2.80 0.74
C THR A 114 4.66 -3.27 -0.55
N TYR A 115 3.32 -3.30 -0.59
CA TYR A 115 2.56 -3.68 -1.77
C TYR A 115 2.35 -2.49 -2.73
N THR A 116 3.28 -2.29 -3.67
CA THR A 116 3.30 -1.12 -4.56
C THR A 116 2.93 -1.43 -6.01
N ASN A 117 2.83 -2.70 -6.38
CA ASN A 117 2.30 -3.13 -7.67
C ASN A 117 0.79 -2.91 -7.73
N ILE A 118 0.30 -2.26 -8.78
CA ILE A 118 -1.13 -1.97 -8.90
C ILE A 118 -1.96 -3.27 -8.90
N PRO A 119 -2.92 -3.45 -7.96
CA PRO A 119 -3.71 -4.67 -7.88
C PRO A 119 -4.66 -4.84 -9.05
N TYR A 120 -5.27 -3.73 -9.51
CA TYR A 120 -6.23 -3.72 -10.60
C TYR A 120 -5.84 -2.64 -11.60
N PRO A 121 -5.30 -2.98 -12.79
CA PRO A 121 -4.97 -1.99 -13.81
C PRO A 121 -6.19 -1.19 -14.30
N TYR A 122 -7.37 -1.81 -14.23
CA TYR A 122 -8.65 -1.17 -14.49
C TYR A 122 -9.74 -1.76 -13.60
N LEU A 123 -10.80 -0.99 -13.41
CA LEU A 123 -12.05 -1.39 -12.77
C LEU A 123 -13.18 -1.27 -13.78
N GLU A 124 -14.14 -2.18 -13.68
CA GLU A 124 -15.37 -2.15 -14.45
C GLU A 124 -16.54 -1.98 -13.49
N GLY A 125 -17.39 -1.01 -13.77
CA GLY A 125 -18.57 -0.76 -12.95
C GLY A 125 -19.73 -0.23 -13.79
N LYS A 126 -20.94 -0.49 -13.29
CA LYS A 126 -22.18 0.03 -13.86
C LYS A 126 -22.72 1.10 -12.93
N LYS A 127 -23.14 2.23 -13.49
CA LYS A 127 -23.97 3.18 -12.73
C LYS A 127 -25.36 2.57 -12.57
N LYS A 128 -26.02 2.82 -11.42
CA LYS A 128 -27.36 2.29 -11.10
C LYS A 128 -28.37 2.43 -12.27
N ASN A 129 -28.28 3.52 -13.05
CA ASN A 129 -29.22 3.84 -14.12
C ASN A 129 -28.65 3.69 -15.55
N HIS A 130 -27.44 3.17 -15.73
CA HIS A 130 -26.84 3.01 -17.06
C HIS A 130 -26.67 1.53 -17.43
N LYS A 131 -27.16 1.16 -18.62
CA LYS A 131 -26.97 -0.19 -19.19
C LYS A 131 -25.51 -0.48 -19.55
N LYS A 132 -24.71 0.55 -19.82
CA LYS A 132 -23.32 0.41 -20.28
C LYS A 132 -22.34 0.37 -19.11
N THR A 133 -21.53 -0.69 -19.07
CA THR A 133 -20.37 -0.78 -18.17
C THR A 133 -19.34 0.29 -18.55
N THR A 134 -18.88 1.05 -17.56
CA THR A 134 -17.80 2.01 -17.72
C THR A 134 -16.51 1.40 -17.18
N ARG A 135 -15.42 1.51 -17.96
CA ARG A 135 -14.09 1.11 -17.54
C ARG A 135 -13.32 2.32 -17.01
N LEU A 136 -12.79 2.20 -15.80
CA LEU A 136 -11.93 3.19 -15.14
C LEU A 136 -10.53 2.61 -15.04
N TYR A 137 -9.51 3.38 -15.40
CA TYR A 137 -8.12 2.94 -15.42
C TYR A 137 -7.40 3.48 -14.19
N GLY A 138 -6.61 2.63 -13.53
CA GLY A 138 -5.78 3.02 -12.40
C GLY A 138 -4.43 3.63 -12.85
N PRO A 139 -3.68 4.26 -11.93
CA PRO A 139 -2.32 4.73 -12.20
C PRO A 139 -1.36 3.57 -12.50
N LYS A 140 -0.11 3.89 -12.83
CA LYS A 140 0.98 2.92 -12.81
C LYS A 140 1.29 2.50 -11.36
N SER A 141 1.97 1.36 -11.22
CA SER A 141 2.56 0.92 -9.96
C SER A 141 3.39 2.02 -9.31
N LYS A 142 3.48 2.03 -7.97
CA LYS A 142 4.17 3.05 -7.18
C LYS A 142 3.71 4.49 -7.45
N LEU A 143 2.53 4.65 -8.05
CA LEU A 143 1.98 5.94 -8.47
C LEU A 143 2.87 6.71 -9.48
N GLU A 144 3.79 6.06 -10.20
CA GLU A 144 4.83 6.70 -11.04
C GLU A 144 4.34 7.75 -12.05
N ASN A 145 3.08 7.70 -12.45
CA ASN A 145 2.50 8.60 -13.45
C ASN A 145 1.44 9.55 -12.89
N ILE A 146 1.33 9.73 -11.57
CA ILE A 146 0.45 10.77 -11.01
C ILE A 146 1.15 12.13 -11.01
N THR A 147 0.34 13.17 -11.18
CA THR A 147 0.79 14.56 -11.03
C THR A 147 0.90 14.96 -9.57
N LEU A 148 1.58 16.07 -9.32
CA LEU A 148 1.70 16.66 -8.00
C LEU A 148 0.32 17.04 -7.39
N TYR A 149 -0.59 17.58 -8.20
CA TYR A 149 -1.95 17.87 -7.74
C TYR A 149 -2.70 16.59 -7.32
N GLU A 150 -2.56 15.52 -8.10
CA GLU A 150 -3.15 14.22 -7.73
C GLU A 150 -2.57 13.67 -6.43
N LEU A 151 -1.26 13.81 -6.22
CA LEU A 151 -0.62 13.39 -4.97
C LEU A 151 -1.25 14.12 -3.78
N GLY A 152 -1.27 15.46 -3.81
CA GLY A 152 -1.84 16.27 -2.73
C GLY A 152 -3.32 15.95 -2.47
N TYR A 153 -4.14 15.88 -3.54
CA TYR A 153 -5.56 15.55 -3.41
C TYR A 153 -5.77 14.16 -2.80
N THR A 154 -5.09 13.14 -3.32
CA THR A 154 -5.32 11.75 -2.89
C THR A 154 -4.81 11.50 -1.47
N PHE A 155 -3.71 12.13 -1.07
CA PHE A 155 -3.21 12.03 0.30
C PHE A 155 -4.14 12.71 1.29
N GLN A 156 -4.67 13.89 0.98
CA GLN A 156 -5.65 14.57 1.83
C GLN A 156 -6.93 13.73 2.01
N VAL A 157 -7.45 13.14 0.94
CA VAL A 157 -8.64 12.26 1.03
C VAL A 157 -8.33 11.00 1.85
N PHE A 158 -7.13 10.43 1.71
CA PHE A 158 -6.71 9.29 2.51
C PHE A 158 -6.54 9.63 3.99
N GLU A 159 -5.99 10.80 4.32
CA GLU A 159 -5.89 11.28 5.72
C GLU A 159 -7.28 11.41 6.36
N LYS A 160 -8.23 12.02 5.64
CA LYS A 160 -9.64 12.06 6.09
C LYS A 160 -10.25 10.66 6.28
N PHE A 161 -9.92 9.71 5.41
CA PHE A 161 -10.37 8.33 5.56
C PHE A 161 -9.79 7.69 6.84
N ILE A 162 -8.51 7.91 7.14
CA ILE A 162 -7.89 7.39 8.36
C ILE A 162 -8.49 8.03 9.62
N GLU A 163 -8.74 9.34 9.60
CA GLU A 163 -9.31 10.08 10.72
C GLU A 163 -10.76 9.67 11.02
N THR A 164 -11.59 9.56 9.98
CA THR A 164 -13.05 9.37 10.13
C THR A 164 -13.49 7.92 10.02
N GLN A 165 -12.70 7.08 9.35
CA GLN A 165 -13.04 5.69 8.97
C GLN A 165 -14.33 5.59 8.13
N GLU A 166 -14.81 6.70 7.55
CA GLU A 166 -16.02 6.70 6.76
C GLU A 166 -15.76 6.17 5.34
N GLU A 167 -16.56 5.19 4.93
CA GLU A 167 -16.41 4.48 3.64
C GLU A 167 -16.51 5.42 2.42
N GLN A 168 -17.19 6.57 2.56
CA GLN A 168 -17.28 7.56 1.48
C GLN A 168 -15.91 8.11 1.06
N TYR A 169 -14.96 8.30 1.99
CA TYR A 169 -13.62 8.79 1.65
C TYR A 169 -12.78 7.71 0.97
N ALA A 170 -12.97 6.44 1.34
CA ALA A 170 -12.40 5.33 0.59
C ALA A 170 -12.92 5.29 -0.85
N ASP A 171 -14.24 5.43 -1.05
CA ASP A 171 -14.83 5.46 -2.38
C ASP A 171 -14.35 6.68 -3.20
N GLN A 172 -14.21 7.84 -2.55
CA GLN A 172 -13.69 9.09 -3.14
C GLN A 172 -12.23 8.95 -3.57
N LEU A 173 -11.38 8.35 -2.72
CA LEU A 173 -9.98 8.08 -3.02
C LEU A 173 -9.85 7.19 -4.26
N ILE A 174 -10.58 6.07 -4.29
CA ILE A 174 -10.59 5.14 -5.43
C ILE A 174 -11.08 5.87 -6.69
N ALA A 175 -12.13 6.70 -6.58
CA ALA A 175 -12.69 7.46 -7.69
C ALA A 175 -11.76 8.56 -8.24
N ALA A 176 -10.84 9.06 -7.41
CA ALA A 176 -9.79 9.98 -7.84
C ALA A 176 -8.65 9.26 -8.57
N LEU A 177 -8.26 8.07 -8.09
CA LEU A 177 -7.19 7.25 -8.67
C LEU A 177 -7.61 6.59 -10.00
N TYR A 178 -8.83 6.04 -10.04
CA TYR A 178 -9.40 5.32 -11.17
C TYR A 178 -10.29 6.22 -12.02
N ARG A 179 -9.81 6.55 -13.23
CA ARG A 179 -10.45 7.56 -14.09
C ARG A 179 -10.69 7.03 -15.51
N PRO A 180 -11.65 7.60 -16.27
CA PRO A 180 -11.84 7.25 -17.68
C PRO A 180 -10.56 7.48 -18.50
N MET A 181 -10.47 6.77 -19.61
CA MET A 181 -9.40 6.99 -20.59
C MET A 181 -9.55 8.36 -21.27
N LYS A 182 -8.43 9.02 -21.55
CA LYS A 182 -8.36 10.18 -22.44
C LYS A 182 -8.96 9.85 -23.82
N PRO A 183 -9.59 10.82 -24.51
CA PRO A 183 -10.09 10.61 -25.87
C PRO A 183 -8.98 10.13 -26.80
N ARG A 184 -9.33 9.23 -27.74
CA ARG A 184 -8.41 8.71 -28.77
C ARG A 184 -8.20 9.73 -29.89
N THR A 185 -7.59 10.88 -29.57
CA THR A 185 -7.16 11.87 -30.56
C THR A 185 -5.80 11.48 -31.15
N LYS A 186 -5.51 11.95 -32.38
CA LYS A 186 -4.19 11.74 -33.02
C LYS A 186 -3.05 12.25 -32.13
N GLU A 187 -3.26 13.38 -31.47
CA GLU A 187 -2.26 13.96 -30.57
C GLU A 187 -2.00 13.07 -29.36
N ASN A 188 -3.05 12.62 -28.66
CA ASN A 188 -2.90 11.72 -27.51
C ASN A 188 -2.22 10.41 -27.90
N GLN A 189 -2.53 9.86 -29.08
CA GLN A 189 -1.86 8.67 -29.58
C GLN A 189 -0.38 8.95 -29.90
N ARG A 190 -0.09 10.06 -30.57
CA ARG A 190 1.28 10.48 -30.93
C ARG A 190 2.17 10.69 -29.71
N THR A 191 1.63 11.26 -28.63
CA THR A 191 2.39 11.56 -27.40
C THR A 191 2.42 10.39 -26.42
N GLY A 192 1.84 9.24 -26.78
CA GLY A 192 1.69 8.12 -25.83
C GLY A 192 0.90 8.52 -24.59
N TYR A 193 -0.08 9.42 -24.75
CA TYR A 193 -0.87 10.04 -23.69
C TYR A 193 -0.05 10.80 -22.65
N TYR A 194 1.19 11.21 -23.00
CA TYR A 194 2.18 11.76 -22.07
C TYR A 194 2.45 10.84 -20.87
N GLY A 195 2.41 9.52 -21.09
CA GLY A 195 2.70 8.52 -20.06
C GLY A 195 1.54 8.17 -19.11
N ASP A 196 0.41 8.86 -19.19
CA ASP A 196 -0.82 8.55 -18.45
C ASP A 196 -2.06 8.54 -19.34
N ILE A 197 -2.66 7.37 -19.53
CA ILE A 197 -3.85 7.18 -20.36
C ILE A 197 -5.13 7.75 -19.74
N ARG A 198 -5.11 8.08 -18.44
CA ARG A 198 -6.27 8.54 -17.69
C ARG A 198 -6.57 10.01 -17.97
N MET A 199 -7.84 10.39 -17.90
CA MET A 199 -8.25 11.80 -17.83
C MET A 199 -7.56 12.48 -16.65
N PRO A 200 -7.07 13.73 -16.78
CA PRO A 200 -6.44 14.46 -15.68
C PRO A 200 -7.43 14.68 -14.52
N LEU A 201 -6.90 14.82 -13.30
CA LEU A 201 -7.71 15.12 -12.12
C LEU A 201 -7.82 16.63 -11.93
N TYR A 202 -6.71 17.33 -12.15
CA TYR A 202 -6.67 18.78 -12.09
C TYR A 202 -7.69 19.40 -13.06
N LYS A 203 -8.48 20.37 -12.57
CA LYS A 203 -9.63 21.00 -13.25
C LYS A 203 -10.83 20.07 -13.51
N LEU A 204 -10.75 18.79 -13.16
CA LEU A 204 -11.80 17.76 -13.33
C LEU A 204 -12.07 16.98 -12.03
N ASP A 205 -11.77 17.60 -10.89
CA ASP A 205 -11.97 17.10 -9.54
C ASP A 205 -13.46 17.05 -9.17
N HIS A 206 -14.26 18.00 -9.67
CA HIS A 206 -15.73 17.95 -9.56
C HIS A 206 -16.35 16.67 -10.14
N MET A 207 -15.65 15.97 -11.05
CA MET A 207 -16.10 14.69 -11.61
C MET A 207 -15.85 13.49 -10.67
N VAL A 208 -15.12 13.66 -9.57
CA VAL A 208 -14.85 12.60 -8.59
C VAL A 208 -16.15 12.09 -7.98
N ALA A 209 -17.05 12.97 -7.54
CA ALA A 209 -18.35 12.57 -6.96
C ALA A 209 -19.15 11.67 -7.91
N LYS A 210 -19.17 11.99 -9.21
CA LYS A 210 -19.84 11.18 -10.22
C LYS A 210 -19.18 9.79 -10.42
N ARG A 211 -17.87 9.68 -10.20
CA ARG A 211 -17.12 8.42 -10.24
C ARG A 211 -17.27 7.62 -8.94
N GLN A 212 -17.46 8.31 -7.83
CA GLN A 212 -17.68 7.73 -6.50
C GLN A 212 -18.93 6.83 -6.48
N GLU A 213 -19.99 7.21 -7.21
CA GLU A 213 -21.15 6.35 -7.42
C GLU A 213 -20.81 4.96 -7.98
N ILE A 214 -19.78 4.86 -8.81
CA ILE A 214 -19.32 3.60 -9.40
C ILE A 214 -18.45 2.85 -8.39
N THR A 215 -17.51 3.53 -7.74
CA THR A 215 -16.60 2.89 -6.78
C THR A 215 -17.31 2.39 -5.54
N ALA A 216 -18.39 3.05 -5.11
CA ALA A 216 -19.26 2.59 -4.03
C ALA A 216 -19.87 1.19 -4.28
N THR A 217 -20.03 0.80 -5.55
CA THR A 217 -20.56 -0.53 -5.92
C THR A 217 -19.51 -1.65 -5.92
N LEU A 218 -18.24 -1.32 -5.69
CA LEU A 218 -17.17 -2.32 -5.70
C LEU A 218 -17.27 -3.24 -4.48
N PRO A 219 -16.90 -4.52 -4.62
CA PRO A 219 -16.81 -5.43 -3.47
C PRO A 219 -15.88 -4.87 -2.39
N ALA A 220 -16.26 -5.02 -1.12
CA ALA A 220 -15.50 -4.47 0.00
C ALA A 220 -14.03 -4.91 -0.01
N ILE A 221 -13.74 -6.17 -0.35
CA ILE A 221 -12.37 -6.68 -0.44
C ILE A 221 -11.54 -5.98 -1.53
N VAL A 222 -12.15 -5.63 -2.67
CA VAL A 222 -11.48 -4.87 -3.74
C VAL A 222 -11.11 -3.49 -3.24
N LYS A 223 -12.04 -2.82 -2.55
CA LYS A 223 -11.79 -1.49 -1.96
C LYS A 223 -10.65 -1.53 -0.94
N ARG A 224 -10.70 -2.48 0.00
CA ARG A 224 -9.66 -2.68 1.02
C ARG A 224 -8.28 -2.91 0.41
N ILE A 225 -8.16 -3.75 -0.62
CA ILE A 225 -6.88 -3.99 -1.29
C ILE A 225 -6.35 -2.75 -2.02
N ILE A 226 -7.22 -1.96 -2.67
CA ILE A 226 -6.80 -0.71 -3.31
C ILE A 226 -6.32 0.29 -2.25
N ILE A 227 -7.01 0.41 -1.12
CA ILE A 227 -6.61 1.28 0.00
C ILE A 227 -5.27 0.83 0.59
N PHE A 228 -5.08 -0.49 0.81
CA PHE A 228 -3.82 -1.06 1.29
C PHE A 228 -2.65 -0.81 0.32
N TRP A 229 -2.89 -0.99 -0.99
CA TRP A 229 -1.91 -0.67 -2.03
C TRP A 229 -1.57 0.84 -2.05
N PHE A 230 -2.57 1.71 -1.91
CA PHE A 230 -2.35 3.15 -1.84
C PHE A 230 -1.54 3.54 -0.59
N ALA A 231 -1.89 2.98 0.58
CA ALA A 231 -1.14 3.18 1.82
C ALA A 231 0.33 2.76 1.68
N SER A 232 0.58 1.63 1.00
CA SER A 232 1.93 1.15 0.68
C SER A 232 2.70 2.10 -0.24
N CYS A 233 2.05 2.64 -1.28
CA CYS A 233 2.67 3.63 -2.16
C CYS A 233 2.96 4.94 -1.40
N ARG A 234 2.03 5.40 -0.56
CA ARG A 234 2.21 6.58 0.30
C ARG A 234 3.40 6.40 1.25
N GLN A 235 3.49 5.26 1.93
CA GLN A 235 4.61 4.94 2.81
C GLN A 235 5.95 4.98 2.06
N GLN A 236 6.02 4.35 0.88
CA GLN A 236 7.22 4.37 0.05
C GLN A 236 7.62 5.79 -0.37
N ILE A 237 6.66 6.64 -0.75
CA ILE A 237 6.93 8.04 -1.11
C ILE A 237 7.46 8.80 0.11
N ILE A 238 6.82 8.66 1.28
CA ILE A 238 7.25 9.34 2.51
C ILE A 238 8.68 8.94 2.89
N GLN A 239 9.00 7.65 2.85
CA GLN A 239 10.34 7.13 3.13
C GLN A 239 11.37 7.60 2.09
N GLY A 240 10.98 7.72 0.82
CA GLY A 240 11.85 8.18 -0.26
C GLY A 240 12.22 9.67 -0.17
N TYR A 241 11.45 10.46 0.58
CA TYR A 241 11.67 11.90 0.77
C TYR A 241 11.63 12.26 2.26
N GLU A 242 12.36 11.50 3.09
CA GLU A 242 12.36 11.68 4.54
C GLU A 242 12.69 13.12 4.94
N ASN A 243 13.60 13.81 4.24
CA ASN A 243 13.95 15.20 4.58
C ASN A 243 12.78 16.19 4.47
N ILE A 244 11.74 15.88 3.68
CA ILE A 244 10.51 16.66 3.55
C ILE A 244 9.46 16.23 4.60
N PHE A 245 9.37 14.93 4.86
CA PHE A 245 8.29 14.34 5.67
C PHE A 245 8.68 14.04 7.13
N LYS A 246 9.95 14.22 7.50
CA LYS A 246 10.42 13.96 8.87
C LYS A 246 9.72 14.90 9.83
N LYS A 247 9.09 14.32 10.85
CA LYS A 247 8.57 15.10 11.97
C LYS A 247 9.75 15.79 12.66
N PRO A 248 9.68 17.10 12.96
CA PRO A 248 10.74 17.75 13.72
C PRO A 248 10.91 17.05 15.06
N ASP A 249 12.16 16.87 15.50
CA ASP A 249 12.42 16.49 16.89
C ASP A 249 11.77 17.52 17.80
N ASP A 250 11.08 17.07 18.86
CA ASP A 250 10.19 17.81 19.80
C ASP A 250 10.76 19.12 20.40
N SER A 251 12.01 19.49 20.09
CA SER A 251 12.71 20.66 20.60
C SER A 251 12.50 21.96 19.81
N ARG A 252 11.86 21.96 18.63
CA ARG A 252 11.67 23.19 17.83
C ARG A 252 10.23 23.34 17.32
N ARG A 253 9.53 24.37 17.81
CA ARG A 253 8.27 24.86 17.25
C ARG A 253 8.51 25.30 15.80
N HIS A 254 8.11 24.47 14.84
CA HIS A 254 8.08 24.86 13.44
C HIS A 254 6.84 25.76 13.23
N VAL A 255 7.04 27.04 12.93
CA VAL A 255 5.95 27.99 12.61
C VAL A 255 5.47 27.82 11.16
N GLY A 256 5.49 26.61 10.60
CA GLY A 256 5.46 26.48 9.13
C GLY A 256 4.81 25.26 8.48
N ASN A 257 4.28 24.27 9.21
CA ASN A 257 3.79 23.06 8.52
C ASN A 257 2.49 22.43 9.06
N ASP A 258 1.64 23.21 9.72
CA ASP A 258 0.29 22.76 10.10
C ASP A 258 -0.66 22.62 8.90
N TYR A 259 -0.23 23.03 7.70
CA TYR A 259 -1.03 22.95 6.48
C TYR A 259 -0.96 21.59 5.76
N GLY A 260 -0.21 20.62 6.28
CA GLY A 260 -0.05 19.29 5.67
C GLY A 260 0.40 19.37 4.19
N TRP A 261 -0.27 18.65 3.30
CA TRP A 261 -0.04 18.70 1.84
C TRP A 261 -0.31 20.06 1.20
N GLY A 262 -1.15 20.88 1.83
CA GLY A 262 -1.36 22.27 1.42
C GLY A 262 -0.07 23.09 1.52
N GLY A 263 0.76 22.84 2.54
CA GLY A 263 2.07 23.48 2.71
C GLY A 263 3.06 23.10 1.61
N ILE A 264 3.06 21.84 1.17
CA ILE A 264 3.89 21.34 0.06
C ILE A 264 3.53 22.04 -1.26
N LEU A 265 2.24 22.18 -1.57
CA LEU A 265 1.77 22.86 -2.77
C LEU A 265 2.04 24.37 -2.71
N LEU A 266 1.87 25.00 -1.54
CA LEU A 266 2.15 26.41 -1.34
C LEU A 266 3.65 26.73 -1.45
N GLY A 267 4.50 25.91 -0.84
CA GLY A 267 5.97 26.06 -0.94
C GLY A 267 6.49 25.92 -2.37
N LEU A 268 5.83 25.11 -3.21
CA LEU A 268 6.13 25.04 -4.65
C LEU A 268 5.60 26.24 -5.43
N SER A 269 4.48 26.82 -5.00
CA SER A 269 3.86 27.98 -5.65
C SER A 269 4.62 29.28 -5.44
N ASP A 270 5.26 29.45 -4.28
CA ASP A 270 6.06 30.64 -3.97
C ASP A 270 7.30 30.76 -4.87
N GLY A 271 7.80 29.63 -5.39
CA GLY A 271 8.91 29.60 -6.35
C GLY A 271 8.49 29.56 -7.83
N ILE A 272 7.23 29.22 -8.13
CA ILE A 272 6.77 28.97 -9.49
C ILE A 272 5.51 29.80 -9.75
N ALA A 273 5.66 30.90 -10.49
CA ALA A 273 4.60 31.86 -10.83
C ALA A 273 3.39 31.28 -11.60
N ASN A 274 3.36 29.97 -11.88
CA ASN A 274 2.32 29.32 -12.67
C ASN A 274 1.82 28.01 -12.05
N MET A 275 0.83 28.13 -11.17
CA MET A 275 0.17 27.00 -10.50
C MET A 275 -0.34 25.92 -11.46
N ASP A 276 -0.83 26.30 -12.65
CA ASP A 276 -1.28 25.36 -13.68
C ASP A 276 -0.13 24.46 -14.15
N GLN A 277 1.08 25.02 -14.26
CA GLN A 277 2.25 24.24 -14.67
C GLN A 277 2.70 23.31 -13.55
N VAL A 278 2.76 23.80 -12.31
CA VAL A 278 3.16 23.03 -11.13
C VAL A 278 2.24 21.84 -10.89
N ALA A 279 0.93 22.09 -10.90
CA ALA A 279 -0.10 21.09 -10.63
C ALA A 279 -0.01 19.87 -11.55
N ASN A 280 0.38 20.08 -12.81
CA ASN A 280 0.47 19.03 -13.83
C ASN A 280 1.84 18.36 -13.93
N ARG A 281 2.86 18.79 -13.17
CA ARG A 281 4.16 18.11 -13.16
C ARG A 281 4.05 16.73 -12.51
N PRO A 282 4.85 15.74 -12.93
CA PRO A 282 5.03 14.51 -12.17
C PRO A 282 5.37 14.82 -10.71
N TYR A 283 4.74 14.12 -9.77
CA TYR A 283 4.95 14.41 -8.35
C TYR A 283 6.41 14.25 -7.93
N ALA A 284 7.13 13.29 -8.53
CA ALA A 284 8.52 13.01 -8.23
C ALA A 284 9.41 14.24 -8.50
N ASP A 285 9.22 14.93 -9.63
CA ASP A 285 9.96 16.15 -9.95
C ASP A 285 9.72 17.24 -8.89
N GLY A 286 8.47 17.39 -8.45
CA GLY A 286 8.09 18.35 -7.41
C GLY A 286 8.71 18.03 -6.05
N LEU A 287 8.70 16.76 -5.64
CA LEU A 287 9.31 16.34 -4.38
C LEU A 287 10.84 16.40 -4.43
N ILE A 288 11.48 16.07 -5.55
CA ILE A 288 12.94 16.25 -5.71
C ILE A 288 13.31 17.72 -5.53
N TYR A 289 12.56 18.62 -6.16
CA TYR A 289 12.82 20.05 -6.04
C TYR A 289 12.62 20.57 -4.61
N LEU A 290 11.56 20.15 -3.92
CA LEU A 290 11.35 20.49 -2.50
C LEU A 290 12.44 19.91 -1.59
N SER A 291 12.87 18.67 -1.85
CA SER A 291 13.95 18.03 -1.12
C SER A 291 15.24 18.84 -1.24
N TYR A 292 15.56 19.31 -2.46
CA TYR A 292 16.69 20.20 -2.70
C TYR A 292 16.57 21.53 -1.95
N LEU A 293 15.41 22.20 -1.98
CA LEU A 293 15.20 23.46 -1.27
C LEU A 293 15.36 23.31 0.25
N GLU A 294 14.86 22.22 0.81
CA GLU A 294 14.98 21.92 2.23
C GLU A 294 16.43 21.65 2.65
N ASP A 295 17.21 20.99 1.80
CA ASP A 295 18.65 20.79 2.05
C ASP A 295 19.41 22.13 2.00
N GLN A 296 19.07 23.03 1.06
CA GLN A 296 19.64 24.38 1.01
C GLN A 296 19.30 25.18 2.28
N ARG A 297 18.05 25.10 2.76
CA ARG A 297 17.64 25.75 4.02
C ARG A 297 18.49 25.27 5.19
N LYS A 298 18.69 23.95 5.32
CA LYS A 298 19.53 23.36 6.38
C LYS A 298 20.97 23.84 6.31
N VAL A 299 21.54 23.97 5.10
CA VAL A 299 22.89 24.53 4.91
C VAL A 299 22.93 25.97 5.41
N VAL A 300 21.99 26.84 5.02
CA VAL A 300 21.96 28.23 5.50
C VAL A 300 21.82 28.30 7.03
N GLU A 301 20.96 27.47 7.63
CA GLU A 301 20.79 27.40 9.09
C GLU A 301 22.02 26.90 9.85
N MET A 302 22.83 26.03 9.23
CA MET A 302 24.08 25.53 9.81
C MET A 302 25.19 26.58 9.77
N TRP A 303 25.26 27.40 8.73
CA TRP A 303 26.33 28.40 8.53
C TRP A 303 25.97 29.78 9.10
N GLY A 304 24.69 30.04 9.35
CA GLY A 304 24.21 31.26 10.01
C GLY A 304 24.22 31.20 11.55
N LYS A 305 24.71 30.12 12.15
CA LYS A 305 24.94 29.95 13.58
C LYS A 305 26.43 29.97 13.89
#